data_AF-A0A3M2C8A2-F1
#
_entry.id   AF-A0A3M2C8A2-F1
#
_cell.length_a   1.000
_cell.length_b   1.000
_cell.length_c   1.000
_cell.angle_alpha   90.00
_cell.angle_beta   90.00
_cell.angle_gamma   90.00
#
_symmetry.space_group_name_H-M   'P 1'
#
loop_
_entity.id
_entity.type
_entity.pdbx_description
1 polymer ?
#
loop_
_entity_poly.entity_id
_entity_poly.type
_entity_poly.pdbx_seq_one_letter_code
_entity_poly.pdbx_strand_id
1 'polypeptide(L)'
;MKRTNDNMRQILDELERALALAISSSSDVSAAVRRIRHEGYSLSLILNCQPQRGTNGGERRPQSEAVFRLDGRDVAFLKSVGIDGTRPAGKRRRNPLL
;
A
#
# COMPACT_ATOMS: atom_id res chain seq x y z
N MET A 1 -17.54 18.14 -9.41
CA MET A 1 -16.15 17.75 -9.08
C MET A 1 -15.39 17.30 -10.34
N LYS A 2 -15.08 18.22 -11.28
CA LYS A 2 -14.37 17.89 -12.55
C LYS A 2 -12.90 18.33 -12.57
N ARG A 3 -12.55 19.44 -11.90
CA ARG A 3 -11.20 20.06 -11.93
C ARG A 3 -10.05 19.16 -11.46
N THR A 4 -10.29 18.24 -10.51
CA THR A 4 -9.24 17.37 -9.96
C THR A 4 -8.69 16.39 -10.99
N ASN A 5 -9.56 15.90 -11.89
CA ASN A 5 -9.12 15.00 -12.97
C ASN A 5 -8.27 15.73 -14.01
N ASP A 6 -8.61 16.99 -14.32
CA ASP A 6 -7.85 17.78 -15.30
C ASP A 6 -6.43 18.09 -14.79
N ASN A 7 -6.29 18.41 -13.50
CA ASN A 7 -4.99 18.62 -12.87
C ASN A 7 -4.13 17.33 -12.83
N MET A 8 -4.73 16.18 -12.49
CA MET A 8 -4.00 14.90 -12.50
C MET A 8 -3.53 14.52 -13.91
N ARG A 9 -4.36 14.76 -14.93
CA ARG A 9 -3.97 14.54 -16.33
C ARG A 9 -2.78 15.41 -16.73
N GLN A 10 -2.79 16.68 -16.32
CA GLN A 10 -1.67 17.58 -16.60
C GLN A 10 -0.36 17.11 -15.94
N ILE A 11 -0.42 16.62 -14.69
CA ILE A 11 0.75 16.05 -14.00
C ILE A 11 1.25 14.79 -14.70
N LEU A 12 0.35 13.93 -15.16
CA LEU A 12 0.70 12.73 -15.90
C LEU A 12 1.37 13.06 -17.24
N ASP A 13 0.83 14.04 -17.97
CA ASP A 13 1.40 14.50 -19.24
C ASP A 13 2.80 15.09 -19.05
N GLU A 14 3.00 15.86 -17.96
CA GLU A 14 4.31 16.42 -17.63
C GLU A 14 5.31 15.32 -17.25
N LEU A 15 4.88 14.34 -16.46
CA LEU A 15 5.70 13.18 -16.11
C LEU A 15 6.06 12.34 -17.34
N GLU A 16 5.11 12.10 -18.24
CA GLU A 16 5.35 11.37 -19.49
C GLU A 16 6.43 12.06 -20.32
N ARG A 17 6.34 13.39 -20.49
CA ARG A 17 7.35 14.18 -21.20
C ARG A 17 8.72 14.11 -20.52
N ALA A 18 8.77 14.29 -19.21
CA ALA A 18 10.01 14.22 -18.45
C ALA A 18 10.67 12.84 -18.56
N LEU A 19 9.86 11.78 -18.50
CA LEU A 19 10.33 10.41 -18.60
C LEU A 19 10.82 10.09 -20.03
N ALA A 20 10.10 10.53 -21.06
CA ALA A 20 10.53 10.37 -22.44
C ALA A 20 11.87 11.07 -22.69
N LEU A 21 12.06 12.28 -22.14
CA LEU A 21 13.32 13.00 -22.21
C LEU A 21 14.45 12.28 -21.46
N ALA A 22 14.19 11.78 -20.25
CA ALA A 22 15.18 11.04 -19.46
C ALA A 22 15.61 9.73 -20.11
N ILE A 23 14.66 8.98 -20.69
CA ILE A 23 14.94 7.74 -21.44
C ILE A 23 15.78 8.05 -22.67
N SER A 24 15.45 9.14 -23.39
CA SER A 24 16.15 9.52 -24.62
C SER A 24 17.55 10.10 -24.37
N SER A 25 17.76 10.79 -23.25
CA SER A 25 19.06 11.39 -22.89
C SER A 25 20.01 10.41 -22.23
N SER A 26 19.50 9.32 -21.65
CA SER A 26 20.32 8.28 -21.03
C SER A 26 20.89 7.30 -22.06
N SER A 27 22.22 7.31 -22.19
CA SER A 27 22.96 6.34 -23.00
C SER A 27 22.76 4.90 -22.54
N ASP A 28 22.67 4.69 -21.22
CA ASP A 28 22.57 3.37 -20.61
C ASP A 28 21.19 2.75 -20.88
N VAL A 29 20.13 3.55 -20.74
CA VAL A 29 18.76 3.11 -21.09
C VAL A 29 18.69 2.81 -22.58
N SER A 30 19.26 3.67 -23.43
CA SER A 30 19.30 3.46 -24.87
C SER A 30 20.07 2.19 -25.29
N ALA A 31 21.14 1.84 -24.57
CA ALA A 31 21.87 0.60 -24.78
C ALA A 31 21.03 -0.62 -24.36
N ALA A 32 20.38 -0.57 -23.21
CA ALA A 32 19.50 -1.62 -22.72
C ALA A 32 18.31 -1.87 -23.66
N VAL A 33 17.62 -0.81 -24.10
CA VAL A 33 16.49 -0.90 -25.05
C VAL A 33 16.92 -1.54 -26.37
N ARG A 34 18.08 -1.15 -26.91
CA ARG A 34 18.62 -1.76 -28.14
C ARG A 34 18.91 -3.24 -27.97
N ARG A 35 19.50 -3.63 -26.84
CA ARG A 35 19.77 -5.03 -26.53
C ARG A 35 18.47 -5.84 -26.48
N ILE A 36 17.44 -5.34 -25.79
CA ILE A 36 16.14 -6.03 -25.68
C ILE A 36 15.47 -6.18 -27.06
N ARG A 37 15.56 -5.15 -27.91
CA ARG A 37 15.06 -5.23 -29.29
C ARG A 37 15.86 -6.20 -30.17
N HIS A 38 17.18 -6.28 -29.97
CA HIS A 38 18.03 -7.23 -30.69
C HIS A 38 17.69 -8.68 -30.33
N GLU A 39 17.29 -8.93 -29.09
CA GLU A 39 16.75 -10.22 -28.63
C GLU A 39 15.32 -10.51 -29.17
N GLY A 40 14.75 -9.61 -29.98
CA GLY A 40 13.44 -9.78 -30.61
C GLY A 40 12.24 -9.32 -29.77
N TYR A 41 12.48 -8.66 -28.63
CA TYR A 41 11.41 -8.21 -27.74
C TYR A 41 11.03 -6.74 -27.99
N SER A 42 9.73 -6.45 -27.86
CA SER A 42 9.22 -5.08 -27.83
C SER A 42 9.02 -4.61 -26.39
N LEU A 43 9.32 -3.33 -26.13
CA LEU A 43 9.17 -2.71 -24.83
C LEU A 43 7.95 -1.80 -24.83
N SER A 44 7.13 -1.90 -23.80
CA SER A 44 6.06 -0.96 -23.49
C SER A 44 6.15 -0.59 -22.02
N LEU A 45 5.96 0.70 -21.73
CA LEU A 45 5.89 1.21 -20.36
C LEU A 45 4.50 1.77 -20.13
N ILE A 46 3.83 1.29 -19.10
CA ILE A 46 2.48 1.72 -18.75
C ILE A 46 2.54 2.42 -17.40
N LEU A 47 2.20 3.70 -17.37
CA LEU A 47 2.07 4.48 -16.15
C LEU A 47 0.62 4.40 -15.67
N ASN A 48 0.43 3.84 -14.48
CA ASN A 48 -0.89 3.77 -13.86
C ASN A 48 -0.90 4.64 -12.59
N CYS A 49 -1.74 5.68 -12.59
CA CYS A 49 -2.00 6.47 -11.40
C CYS A 49 -3.29 6.00 -10.75
N GLN A 50 -3.16 5.28 -9.65
CA GLN A 50 -4.30 4.98 -8.80
C GLN A 50 -4.29 5.93 -7.60
N PRO A 51 -5.46 6.47 -7.20
CA PRO A 51 -5.53 7.19 -5.95
C PRO A 51 -5.02 6.27 -4.86
N GLN A 52 -4.04 6.75 -4.09
CA GLN A 52 -3.50 6.05 -2.94
C GLN A 52 -4.65 5.89 -1.94
N ARG A 53 -5.40 4.79 -2.06
CA ARG A 53 -6.38 4.39 -1.04
C ARG A 53 -5.56 4.29 0.22
N GLY A 54 -5.86 5.16 1.18
CA GLY A 54 -5.07 5.32 2.39
C GLY A 54 -4.57 3.97 2.87
N THR A 55 -3.25 3.81 2.86
CA THR A 55 -2.62 2.85 3.73
C THR A 55 -2.99 3.28 5.14
N ASN A 56 -4.14 2.81 5.63
CA ASN A 56 -4.33 2.59 7.05
C ASN A 56 -3.32 1.53 7.43
N GLY A 57 -2.08 1.96 7.66
CA GLY A 57 -0.92 1.10 7.86
C GLY A 57 0.37 1.87 7.58
N GLY A 58 0.75 2.74 8.51
CA GLY A 58 2.13 3.24 8.57
C GLY A 58 2.35 4.74 8.55
N GLU A 59 1.39 5.58 8.98
CA GLU A 59 1.80 6.87 9.54
C GLU A 59 2.54 6.58 10.85
N ARG A 60 3.86 6.86 10.87
CA ARG A 60 4.64 7.05 12.09
C ARG A 60 4.00 8.18 12.90
N ARG A 61 2.99 7.86 13.71
CA ARG A 61 2.55 8.72 14.81
C ARG A 61 3.63 8.68 15.90
N PRO A 62 3.90 9.80 16.58
CA PRO A 62 4.83 9.82 17.69
C PRO A 62 4.39 8.77 18.71
N GLN A 63 5.36 8.01 19.21
CA GLN A 63 5.21 6.92 20.16
C GLN A 63 4.64 7.43 21.50
N SER A 64 3.35 7.73 21.54
CA SER A 64 2.61 7.74 22.79
C SER A 64 2.37 6.27 23.15
N GLU A 65 3.18 5.77 24.08
CA GLU A 65 3.00 4.55 24.89
C GLU A 65 2.20 3.45 24.19
N ALA A 66 2.90 2.43 23.68
CA ALA A 66 2.31 1.34 22.90
C ALA A 66 1.24 0.57 23.69
N VAL A 67 0.03 1.11 23.73
CA VAL A 67 -1.17 0.40 24.15
C VAL A 67 -1.41 -0.63 23.04
N PHE A 68 -1.13 -1.89 23.35
CA PHE A 68 -1.49 -3.00 22.48
C PHE A 68 -2.98 -2.91 22.14
N ARG A 69 -3.31 -2.85 20.85
CA ARG A 69 -4.69 -2.82 20.34
C ARG A 69 -4.90 -3.98 19.38
N LEU A 70 -5.90 -4.81 19.66
CA LEU A 70 -6.35 -5.87 18.77
C LEU A 70 -7.19 -5.28 17.63
N ASP A 71 -6.95 -5.72 16.40
CA ASP A 71 -7.82 -5.41 15.27
C ASP A 71 -8.94 -6.46 15.08
N GLY A 72 -9.82 -6.25 14.10
CA GLY A 72 -10.95 -7.16 13.86
C GLY A 72 -10.55 -8.58 13.44
N ARG A 73 -9.38 -8.76 12.81
CA ARG A 73 -8.85 -10.07 12.43
C ARG A 73 -8.28 -10.78 13.64
N ASP A 74 -7.55 -10.04 14.48
CA ASP A 74 -7.02 -10.56 15.73
C ASP A 74 -8.15 -11.06 16.64
N VAL A 75 -9.24 -10.30 16.74
CA VAL A 75 -10.43 -10.71 17.51
C VAL A 75 -11.08 -11.97 16.93
N ALA A 76 -11.18 -12.09 15.60
CA ALA A 76 -11.74 -13.27 14.95
C ALA A 76 -10.88 -14.52 15.18
N PHE A 77 -9.56 -14.37 15.11
CA PHE A 77 -8.61 -15.45 15.42
C PHE A 77 -8.68 -15.87 16.89
N LEU A 78 -8.67 -14.91 17.83
CA LEU A 78 -8.78 -15.23 19.25
C LEU A 78 -10.06 -16.03 19.53
N LYS A 79 -11.19 -15.64 18.92
CA LYS A 79 -12.45 -16.38 19.04
C LYS A 79 -12.37 -17.79 18.46
N SER A 80 -11.64 -18.01 17.37
CA SER A 80 -11.48 -19.36 16.78
C SER A 80 -10.69 -20.31 17.69
N VAL A 81 -9.75 -19.78 18.49
CA VAL A 81 -9.00 -20.54 19.50
C VAL A 81 -9.66 -20.54 20.89
N GLY A 82 -10.90 -20.05 20.99
CA GLY A 82 -11.69 -20.06 22.22
C GLY A 82 -11.39 -18.94 23.21
N ILE A 83 -10.65 -17.90 22.81
CA ILE A 83 -10.31 -16.73 23.62
C ILE A 83 -11.15 -15.53 23.15
N ASP A 84 -11.99 -14.96 24.01
CA ASP A 84 -12.74 -13.75 23.66
C ASP A 84 -12.06 -12.50 24.24
N GLY A 85 -11.19 -11.88 23.44
CA GLY A 85 -10.49 -10.64 23.80
C GLY A 85 -11.41 -9.41 23.97
N THR A 86 -12.69 -9.53 23.59
CA THR A 86 -13.69 -8.46 23.80
C THR A 86 -14.46 -8.63 25.10
N ARG A 87 -14.23 -9.72 25.84
CA ARG A 87 -14.92 -10.00 27.10
C ARG A 87 -14.24 -9.23 28.24
N PRO A 88 -15.00 -8.45 29.04
CA PRO A 88 -14.43 -7.77 30.20
C PRO A 88 -13.86 -8.77 31.20
N ALA A 89 -12.60 -8.56 31.61
CA ALA A 89 -11.89 -9.37 32.58
C ALA A 89 -12.52 -9.18 33.98
N GLY A 90 -13.62 -9.87 34.26
CA GLY A 90 -14.32 -9.67 35.54
C GLY A 90 -15.44 -10.64 35.88
N LYS A 91 -15.79 -11.59 35.01
CA LYS A 91 -16.83 -12.60 35.33
C LYS A 91 -16.25 -14.02 35.26
N ARG A 92 -15.24 -14.28 36.08
CA ARG A 92 -15.01 -15.66 36.56
C ARG A 92 -16.27 -16.09 37.28
N ARG A 93 -16.99 -17.09 36.75
CA ARG A 93 -17.98 -17.82 37.54
C ARG A 93 -17.19 -18.46 38.68
N ARG A 94 -17.40 -18.03 39.92
CA ARG A 94 -17.03 -18.84 41.09
C ARG A 94 -17.74 -20.17 40.89
N ASN A 95 -16.99 -21.25 40.66
CA ASN A 95 -17.51 -22.60 40.84
C ASN A 95 -17.84 -22.75 42.33
N PRO A 96 -19.10 -22.99 42.72
CA PRO A 96 -19.43 -23.22 44.11
C PRO A 96 -19.37 -24.73 44.39
N LEU A 97 -18.20 -25.36 44.24
CA LEU A 97 -17.95 -26.72 44.73
C LEU A 97 -16.45 -26.91 44.93
N LEU A 98 -15.97 -26.48 46.11
CA LEU A 98 -14.86 -27.01 46.91
C LEU A 98 -14.69 -26.11 48.14
#